data_AF-A0A0Q4XK52-F1
#
_entry.id   AF-A0A0Q4XK52-F1
#
_cell.length_a   1.000
_cell.length_b   1.000
_cell.length_c   1.000
_cell.angle_alpha   90.00
_cell.angle_beta   90.00
_cell.angle_gamma   90.00
#
_symmetry.space_group_name_H-M   'P 1'
#
loop_
_entity.id
_entity.type
_entity.pdbx_description
1 polymer ?
#
loop_
_entity_poly.entity_id
_entity_poly.type
_entity_poly.pdbx_seq_one_letter_code
_entity_poly.pdbx_strand_id
1 'polypeptide(L)'
;MVGRSSDAGRTMSYESPTPDNNPVLRQVLGLRREMHEMTERQARAIDLVSRLGERMERGFDDVRRDVREVKSDLILMENRVLTAQSDILRIVRRADDGPDSDHDASRQP
;
A
#
# COMPACT_ATOMS: atom_id res chain seq x y z
N MET A 1 91.77 -12.60 28.14
CA MET A 1 90.56 -12.36 28.96
C MET A 1 89.72 -11.28 28.27
N VAL A 2 88.69 -11.71 27.54
CA VAL A 2 87.27 -11.33 27.75
C VAL A 2 87.07 -9.82 27.65
N GLY A 3 86.73 -9.25 26.50
CA GLY A 3 85.47 -9.51 25.79
C GLY A 3 84.39 -8.57 26.33
N ARG A 4 84.45 -7.28 25.96
CA ARG A 4 83.43 -6.28 26.31
C ARG A 4 82.18 -6.54 25.45
N SER A 5 81.20 -7.22 26.04
CA SER A 5 79.87 -7.36 25.47
C SER A 5 79.11 -6.04 25.63
N SER A 6 79.04 -5.26 24.56
CA SER A 6 78.03 -4.22 24.39
C SER A 6 76.67 -4.91 24.25
N ASP A 7 75.94 -5.03 25.36
CA ASP A 7 74.52 -5.35 25.34
C ASP A 7 73.77 -4.06 24.98
N ALA A 8 73.62 -3.85 23.67
CA ALA A 8 72.85 -2.74 23.12
C ALA A 8 71.38 -2.97 23.47
N GLY A 9 70.83 -2.06 24.28
CA GLY A 9 69.43 -2.05 24.69
C GLY A 9 68.50 -2.29 23.52
N ARG A 10 67.87 -3.47 23.51
CA ARG A 10 66.73 -3.78 22.67
C ARG A 10 65.55 -2.97 23.21
N THR A 11 65.39 -1.75 22.73
CA THR A 11 64.14 -1.02 22.89
C THR A 11 63.07 -1.87 22.21
N MET A 12 62.24 -2.57 23.00
CA MET A 12 60.97 -3.08 22.51
C MET A 12 60.17 -1.87 22.08
N SER A 13 60.23 -1.53 20.79
CA SER A 13 59.31 -0.59 20.18
C SER A 13 57.93 -1.20 20.34
N TYR A 14 57.15 -0.67 21.28
CA TYR A 14 55.71 -0.84 21.33
C TYR A 14 55.14 -0.19 20.06
N GLU A 15 55.23 -0.90 18.95
CA GLU A 15 54.58 -0.50 17.72
C GLU A 15 53.09 -0.56 17.98
N SER A 16 52.42 0.59 17.89
CA SER A 16 50.99 0.65 18.14
C SER A 16 50.27 -0.23 17.13
N PRO A 17 49.25 -1.00 17.56
CA PRO A 17 48.48 -1.82 16.64
C PRO A 17 47.78 -0.90 15.63
N THR A 18 48.24 -0.99 14.39
CA THR A 18 47.66 -0.38 13.21
C THR A 18 46.88 -1.43 12.43
N PRO A 19 45.97 -1.03 11.53
CA PRO A 19 45.28 -1.96 10.64
C PRO A 19 46.19 -2.81 9.76
N ASP A 20 47.44 -2.39 9.55
CA ASP A 20 48.40 -3.09 8.70
C ASP A 20 49.23 -4.13 9.46
N ASN A 21 49.43 -3.94 10.76
CA ASN A 21 50.16 -4.88 11.62
C ASN A 21 49.24 -5.69 12.56
N ASN A 22 47.91 -5.44 12.54
CA ASN A 22 46.92 -6.18 13.32
C ASN A 22 45.74 -6.68 12.46
N PRO A 23 45.60 -8.01 12.27
CA PRO A 23 44.55 -8.59 11.42
C PRO A 23 43.14 -8.38 11.98
N VAL A 24 42.99 -8.29 13.30
CA VAL A 24 41.69 -8.03 13.95
C VAL A 24 41.20 -6.63 13.60
N LEU A 25 42.09 -5.62 13.64
CA LEU A 25 41.73 -4.25 13.26
C LEU A 25 41.36 -4.17 11.78
N ARG A 26 42.08 -4.86 10.89
CA ARG A 26 41.74 -4.94 9.47
C ARG A 26 40.36 -5.56 9.25
N GLN A 27 40.06 -6.67 9.94
CA GLN A 27 38.77 -7.34 9.86
C GLN A 27 37.63 -6.45 10.36
N VAL A 28 37.81 -5.79 11.51
CA VAL A 28 36.80 -4.87 12.07
C VAL A 28 36.53 -3.69 11.13
N LEU A 29 37.57 -3.14 10.51
CA LEU A 29 37.41 -2.06 9.52
C LEU A 29 36.69 -2.53 8.25
N GLY A 30 36.98 -3.75 7.79
CA GLY A 30 36.25 -4.39 6.69
C GLY A 30 34.76 -4.54 7.00
N LEU A 31 34.44 -5.13 8.16
CA LEU A 31 33.05 -5.28 8.62
C LEU A 31 32.35 -3.93 8.78
N ARG A 32 33.05 -2.90 9.29
CA ARG A 32 32.46 -1.56 9.44
C ARG A 32 32.10 -0.95 8.09
N ARG A 33 32.94 -1.15 7.07
CA ARG A 33 32.65 -0.72 5.70
C ARG A 33 31.45 -1.46 5.12
N GLU A 34 31.42 -2.78 5.25
CA GLU A 34 30.29 -3.59 4.76
C GLU A 34 28.97 -3.21 5.44
N MET A 35 29.00 -3.02 6.77
CA MET A 35 27.84 -2.55 7.52
C MET A 35 27.37 -1.19 7.04
N HIS A 36 28.28 -0.26 6.74
CA HIS A 36 27.90 1.04 6.20
C HIS A 36 27.20 0.91 4.85
N GLU A 37 27.78 0.17 3.91
CA GLU A 37 27.18 -0.09 2.60
C GLU A 37 25.81 -0.78 2.72
N MET A 38 25.67 -1.72 3.66
CA MET A 38 24.40 -2.39 3.95
C MET A 38 23.36 -1.40 4.50
N THR A 39 23.73 -0.54 5.46
CA THR A 39 22.82 0.46 6.02
C THR A 39 22.34 1.45 4.97
N GLU A 40 23.19 1.85 4.03
CA GLU A 40 22.77 2.71 2.91
C GLU A 40 21.81 1.99 1.96
N ARG A 41 22.04 0.70 1.67
CA ARG A 41 21.12 -0.10 0.85
C ARG A 41 19.76 -0.25 1.55
N GLN A 42 19.76 -0.49 2.87
CA GLN A 42 18.54 -0.57 3.66
C GLN A 42 17.79 0.77 3.68
N ALA A 43 18.49 1.89 3.87
CA ALA A 43 17.88 3.22 3.84
C ALA A 43 17.20 3.50 2.50
N ARG A 44 17.86 3.16 1.38
CA ARG A 44 17.27 3.26 0.03
C ARG A 44 16.06 2.34 -0.15
N ALA A 45 16.13 1.11 0.36
CA ALA A 45 15.01 0.18 0.26
C ALA A 45 13.80 0.67 1.07
N ILE A 46 14.00 1.19 2.28
CA ILE A 46 12.95 1.76 3.11
C ILE A 46 12.30 2.95 2.40
N ASP A 47 13.08 3.89 1.87
CA ASP A 47 12.55 5.04 1.12
C ASP A 47 11.72 4.58 -0.11
N LEU A 48 12.19 3.58 -0.84
CA LEU A 48 11.46 3.04 -1.99
C LEU A 48 10.14 2.37 -1.58
N VAL A 49 10.14 1.58 -0.51
CA VAL A 49 8.94 0.92 0.03
C VAL A 49 7.96 1.96 0.57
N SER A 50 8.41 2.98 1.28
CA SER A 50 7.56 4.07 1.77
C SER A 50 6.88 4.81 0.62
N ARG A 51 7.64 5.18 -0.43
CA ARG A 51 7.06 5.83 -1.63
C ARG A 51 6.09 4.92 -2.38
N LEU A 52 6.35 3.62 -2.43
CA LEU A 52 5.43 2.66 -3.02
C LEU A 52 4.13 2.60 -2.22
N GLY A 53 4.23 2.53 -0.88
CA GLY A 53 3.09 2.57 0.03
C GLY A 53 2.21 3.80 -0.20
N GLU A 54 2.80 5.00 -0.22
CA GLU A 54 2.08 6.25 -0.47
C GLU A 54 1.40 6.31 -1.85
N ARG A 55 1.99 5.69 -2.87
CA ARG A 55 1.36 5.62 -4.21
C ARG A 55 0.21 4.63 -4.23
N MET A 56 0.38 3.48 -3.58
CA MET A 56 -0.65 2.46 -3.47
C MET A 56 -1.84 2.98 -2.67
N GLU A 57 -1.62 3.63 -1.54
CA GLU A 57 -2.68 4.22 -0.71
C GLU A 57 -3.53 5.21 -1.50
N ARG A 58 -2.88 6.15 -2.22
CA ARG A 58 -3.58 7.08 -3.12
C ARG A 58 -4.36 6.35 -4.22
N GLY A 59 -3.75 5.37 -4.87
CA GLY A 59 -4.43 4.58 -5.91
C GLY A 59 -5.65 3.82 -5.37
N PHE A 60 -5.58 3.27 -4.16
CA PHE A 60 -6.71 2.60 -3.53
C PHE A 60 -7.82 3.58 -3.13
N ASP A 61 -7.47 4.78 -2.68
CA ASP A 61 -8.46 5.82 -2.36
C ASP A 61 -9.22 6.28 -3.61
N ASP A 62 -8.53 6.46 -4.73
CA ASP A 62 -9.14 6.80 -6.02
C ASP A 62 -10.11 5.69 -6.47
N VAL A 63 -9.67 4.42 -6.44
CA VAL A 63 -10.54 3.28 -6.77
C VAL A 63 -11.75 3.21 -5.82
N ARG A 64 -11.56 3.45 -4.52
CA ARG A 64 -12.65 3.44 -3.54
C ARG A 64 -13.67 4.55 -3.82
N ARG A 65 -13.21 5.71 -4.28
CA ARG A 65 -14.07 6.82 -4.70
C ARG A 65 -14.89 6.42 -5.92
N ASP A 66 -14.25 5.90 -6.96
CA ASP A 66 -14.92 5.50 -8.20
C ASP A 66 -15.99 4.42 -7.94
N VAL A 67 -15.66 3.42 -7.11
CA VAL A 67 -16.61 2.38 -6.71
C VAL A 67 -17.82 2.98 -5.97
N ARG A 68 -17.60 4.00 -5.14
CA ARG A 68 -18.70 4.68 -4.43
C ARG A 68 -19.58 5.46 -5.40
N GLU A 69 -19.01 6.10 -6.41
CA GLU A 69 -19.74 6.83 -7.44
C GLU A 69 -20.59 5.88 -8.28
N VAL A 70 -20.01 4.80 -8.80
CA VAL A 70 -20.74 3.76 -9.54
C VAL A 70 -21.87 3.16 -8.71
N LYS A 71 -21.62 2.90 -7.42
CA LYS A 71 -22.67 2.42 -6.51
C LYS A 71 -23.82 3.43 -6.39
N SER A 72 -23.52 4.72 -6.30
CA SER A 72 -24.53 5.77 -6.22
C SER A 72 -25.38 5.81 -7.49
N ASP A 73 -24.74 5.73 -8.66
CA ASP A 73 -25.44 5.72 -9.95
C ASP A 73 -26.34 4.50 -10.11
N LEU A 74 -25.87 3.33 -9.68
CA LEU A 74 -26.68 2.11 -9.67
C LEU A 74 -27.93 2.25 -8.81
N ILE A 75 -27.83 2.86 -7.62
CA ILE A 75 -28.98 3.11 -6.74
C ILE A 75 -29.96 4.08 -7.40
N LEU A 76 -29.48 5.12 -8.08
CA LEU A 76 -30.34 6.05 -8.81
C LEU A 76 -31.06 5.37 -9.98
N MET A 77 -30.35 4.52 -10.73
CA MET A 77 -30.93 3.73 -11.81
C MET A 77 -31.98 2.75 -11.28
N GLU A 78 -31.70 2.05 -10.19
CA GLU A 78 -32.64 1.13 -9.54
C GLU A 78 -33.94 1.85 -9.15
N ASN A 79 -33.83 3.02 -8.48
CA ASN A 79 -35.00 3.82 -8.11
C ASN A 79 -35.83 4.28 -9.32
N ARG A 80 -35.16 4.67 -10.41
CA ARG A 80 -35.84 5.05 -11.65
C ARG A 80 -36.57 3.85 -12.28
N VAL A 81 -35.96 2.67 -12.29
CA VAL A 81 -36.57 1.44 -12.80
C VAL A 81 -37.78 1.03 -11.95
N LEU A 82 -37.66 1.06 -10.62
CA LEU A 82 -38.76 0.74 -9.71
C LEU A 82 -39.94 1.70 -9.87
N THR A 83 -39.66 2.98 -10.09
CA THR A 83 -40.68 3.99 -10.38
C THR A 83 -41.39 3.67 -11.70
N ALA A 84 -40.61 3.43 -12.77
CA ALA A 84 -41.17 3.06 -14.07
C ALA A 84 -42.02 1.78 -14.00
N GLN A 85 -41.58 0.77 -13.28
CA GLN A 85 -42.36 -0.46 -13.06
C GLN A 85 -43.67 -0.18 -12.31
N SER A 86 -43.63 0.65 -11.27
CA SER A 86 -44.81 1.02 -10.49
C SER A 86 -45.84 1.77 -11.34
N ASP A 87 -45.37 2.67 -12.20
CA ASP A 87 -46.25 3.43 -13.10
C ASP A 87 -46.86 2.52 -14.18
N ILE A 88 -46.10 1.59 -14.74
CA ILE A 88 -46.62 0.57 -15.68
C ILE A 88 -47.73 -0.24 -15.01
N LEU A 89 -47.51 -0.72 -13.78
CA LEU A 89 -48.52 -1.50 -13.05
C LEU A 89 -49.78 -0.69 -12.77
N ARG A 90 -49.67 0.60 -12.46
CA ARG A 90 -50.84 1.49 -12.30
C ARG A 90 -51.62 1.65 -13.60
N ILE A 91 -50.92 1.80 -14.73
CA ILE A 91 -51.55 1.93 -16.06
C ILE A 91 -52.28 0.63 -16.41
N VAL A 92 -51.63 -0.53 -16.22
CA VAL A 92 -52.24 -1.84 -16.48
C VAL A 92 -53.49 -2.03 -15.65
N ARG A 93 -53.43 -1.80 -14.33
CA ARG A 93 -54.60 -1.90 -13.44
C ARG A 93 -55.74 -0.97 -13.86
N ARG A 94 -55.43 0.27 -14.24
CA ARG A 94 -56.44 1.22 -14.73
C ARG A 94 -57.06 0.77 -16.06
N ALA A 95 -56.29 0.14 -16.94
CA ALA A 95 -56.80 -0.38 -18.20
C ALA A 95 -57.70 -1.61 -17.98
N ASP A 96 -57.37 -2.46 -17.01
CA ASP A 96 -58.19 -3.60 -16.60
C ASP A 96 -59.47 -3.15 -15.87
N ASP A 97 -59.42 -2.07 -15.09
CA ASP A 97 -60.58 -1.43 -14.43
C ASP A 97 -61.42 -0.54 -15.39
N GLY A 98 -61.32 -0.78 -16.71
CA GLY A 98 -62.07 -0.05 -17.74
C GLY A 98 -63.60 -0.12 -17.58
N PRO A 99 -64.36 0.79 -18.24
CA PRO A 99 -65.74 1.20 -17.88
C PRO A 99 -66.87 0.17 -18.17
N ASP A 100 -66.62 -1.13 -18.00
CA ASP A 100 -67.64 -2.17 -18.20
C ASP A 100 -68.62 -2.31 -17.02
N SER A 101 -68.45 -1.56 -15.93
CA SER A 101 -69.34 -1.61 -14.76
C SER A 101 -70.50 -0.61 -14.76
N ASP A 102 -70.57 0.33 -15.71
CA ASP A 102 -71.63 1.36 -15.77
C ASP A 102 -72.73 1.13 -16.82
N HIS A 103 -72.73 -0.02 -17.50
CA HIS A 103 -73.74 -0.33 -18.53
C HIS A 103 -74.79 -1.39 -18.16
N ASP A 104 -74.79 -1.92 -16.93
CA ASP A 104 -75.77 -2.92 -16.49
C ASP A 104 -76.81 -2.41 -15.47
N ALA A 105 -76.80 -1.12 -15.11
CA ALA A 105 -77.77 -0.54 -14.17
C ALA A 105 -79.08 -0.06 -14.82
N SER A 106 -79.28 -0.24 -16.14
CA SER A 106 -80.45 0.28 -16.88
C SER A 106 -81.41 -0.78 -17.43
N ARG A 107 -81.28 -2.05 -17.03
CA ARG A 107 -82.17 -3.14 -17.45
C ARG A 107 -82.77 -3.89 -16.26
N GLN A 108 -83.75 -3.28 -15.58
CA GLN A 108 -84.81 -4.05 -14.94
C GLN A 108 -86.18 -3.36 -15.18
N PRO A 109 -87.21 -4.10 -15.61
CA PRO A 109 -88.56 -3.59 -15.86
C PRO A 109 -89.35 -3.31 -14.57
#